data_AF-A0A6N7AJE2-F1
#
_entry.id   AF-A0A6N7AJE2-F1
#
_cell.length_a   1.000
_cell.length_b   1.000
_cell.length_c   1.000
_cell.angle_alpha   90.00
_cell.angle_beta   90.00
_cell.angle_gamma   90.00
#
_symmetry.space_group_name_H-M   'P 1'
#
loop_
_entity.id
_entity.type
_entity.pdbx_description
1 polymer ?
#
loop_
_entity_poly.entity_id
_entity_poly.type
_entity_poly.pdbx_seq_one_letter_code
_entity_poly.pdbx_strand_id
1 'polypeptide(L)'
;MVPAVAFDTLRFSETLVKGGFLPPQAKAVAEAFFDAAGQELATKSDIAAVKTDIAAVKTDIAHLEAATKNDSAAVKNDIARLEAATKNDITAVKNDIARLEAVTKNDSAAVKSDIARLEAATKNDIAAVKSDIARLEAATKNDIAAVKSDIAAVKTDIAHLEAATKTDIARLEAAVKTDIARLEVATKADIARLEAATKADIAHLAAATKNDIARLEAVTKADIARLEAVTRAEVAVIKADIARLEAVTKAEMKGMESRIVIKVGVMLTGLVSLAAGVLVWAA
;
A
#
# COMPACT_ATOMS: atom_id res chain seq x y z
N MET A 1 24.68 73.00 -116.63
CA MET A 1 25.33 73.71 -117.76
C MET A 1 24.31 74.70 -118.28
N VAL A 2 24.50 75.99 -118.00
CA VAL A 2 23.55 77.04 -118.42
C VAL A 2 23.73 77.28 -119.91
N PRO A 3 22.67 77.22 -120.75
CA PRO A 3 22.77 77.71 -122.11
C PRO A 3 22.81 79.24 -122.05
N ALA A 4 23.99 79.83 -122.20
CA ALA A 4 24.11 81.26 -122.40
C ALA A 4 23.33 81.64 -123.67
N VAL A 5 22.34 82.52 -123.53
CA VAL A 5 21.62 83.05 -124.69
C VAL A 5 22.61 83.90 -125.47
N ALA A 6 23.12 83.36 -126.59
CA ALA A 6 24.05 84.09 -127.46
C ALA A 6 23.29 85.26 -128.12
N PHE A 7 23.37 86.45 -127.52
CA PHE A 7 22.81 87.66 -128.09
C PHE A 7 23.75 88.21 -129.17
N ASP A 8 23.34 88.11 -130.42
CA ASP A 8 24.10 88.61 -131.57
C ASP A 8 23.95 90.13 -131.70
N THR A 9 24.90 90.84 -131.08
CA THR A 9 24.95 92.31 -131.05
C THR A 9 25.08 92.93 -132.43
N LEU A 10 25.76 92.25 -133.37
CA LEU A 10 25.94 92.75 -134.73
C LEU A 10 24.61 92.75 -135.47
N ARG A 11 23.92 91.61 -135.47
CA ARG A 11 22.62 91.46 -136.14
C ARG A 11 21.55 92.37 -135.52
N PHE A 12 21.60 92.57 -134.20
CA PHE A 12 20.72 93.52 -133.51
C PHE A 12 21.00 94.98 -133.91
N SER A 13 22.27 95.39 -133.97
CA SER A 13 22.67 96.73 -134.41
C SER A 13 22.28 97.03 -135.86
N GLU A 14 22.47 96.06 -136.77
CA GLU A 14 22.06 96.19 -138.18
C GLU A 14 20.55 96.38 -138.33
N THR A 15 19.77 95.71 -137.49
CA THR A 15 18.30 95.82 -137.47
C THR A 15 17.86 97.21 -137.01
N LEU A 16 18.55 97.78 -136.02
CA LEU A 16 18.29 99.16 -135.56
C LEU A 16 18.64 100.19 -136.64
N VAL A 17 19.75 100.01 -137.38
CA VAL A 17 20.13 100.89 -138.50
C VAL A 17 19.05 100.86 -139.59
N LYS A 18 18.54 99.67 -139.96
CA LYS A 18 17.43 99.56 -140.93
C LYS A 18 16.15 100.23 -140.44
N GLY A 19 15.96 100.33 -139.12
CA GLY A 19 14.88 101.07 -138.48
C GLY A 19 15.06 102.59 -138.45
N GLY A 20 16.12 103.14 -139.06
CA GLY A 20 16.38 104.58 -139.15
C GLY A 20 17.33 105.15 -138.10
N PHE A 21 17.92 104.32 -137.22
CA PHE A 21 18.95 104.77 -136.29
C PHE A 21 20.27 104.98 -137.04
N LEU A 22 21.02 106.04 -136.67
CA LEU A 22 22.36 106.25 -137.22
C LEU A 22 23.31 105.14 -136.73
N PRO A 23 24.30 104.70 -137.54
CA PRO A 23 25.19 103.60 -137.17
C PRO A 23 25.85 103.71 -135.78
N PRO A 24 26.30 104.90 -135.32
CA PRO A 24 26.86 105.03 -133.97
C PRO A 24 25.81 104.84 -132.86
N GLN A 25 24.57 105.29 -133.10
CA GLN A 25 23.47 105.14 -132.14
C GLN A 25 22.97 103.69 -132.08
N ALA A 26 22.85 103.03 -133.23
CA ALA A 26 22.46 101.62 -133.30
C ALA A 26 23.47 100.71 -132.59
N LYS A 27 24.77 101.00 -132.72
CA LYS A 27 25.84 100.29 -132.00
C LYS A 27 25.78 100.57 -130.50
N ALA A 28 25.62 101.83 -130.08
CA ALA A 28 25.52 102.19 -128.66
C ALA A 28 24.29 101.56 -127.99
N VAL A 29 23.14 101.49 -128.67
CA VAL A 29 21.93 100.82 -128.16
C VAL A 29 22.12 99.31 -128.10
N ALA A 30 22.78 98.69 -129.08
CA ALA A 30 23.07 97.27 -129.08
C ALA A 30 24.07 96.87 -127.97
N GLU A 31 25.10 97.67 -127.74
CA GLU A 31 26.07 97.49 -126.65
C GLU A 31 25.43 97.74 -125.28
N ALA A 32 24.65 98.83 -125.11
CA ALA A 32 23.93 99.09 -123.86
C ALA A 32 22.89 98.00 -123.57
N PHE A 33 22.22 97.46 -124.59
CA PHE A 33 21.30 96.34 -124.43
C PHE A 33 22.04 95.05 -124.11
N PHE A 34 23.21 94.79 -124.71
CA PHE A 34 24.03 93.62 -124.37
C PHE A 34 24.61 93.70 -122.96
N ASP A 35 25.07 94.86 -122.51
CA ASP A 35 25.54 95.07 -121.14
C ASP A 35 24.39 94.94 -120.14
N ALA A 36 23.20 95.45 -120.48
CA ALA A 36 21.99 95.30 -119.65
C ALA A 36 21.46 93.86 -119.66
N ALA A 37 21.50 93.16 -120.80
CA ALA A 37 21.05 91.78 -120.97
C ALA A 37 22.10 90.73 -120.56
N GLY A 38 23.36 91.16 -120.44
CA GLY A 38 24.50 90.38 -119.96
C GLY A 38 24.62 90.38 -118.44
N GLN A 39 23.78 91.14 -117.73
CA GLN A 39 23.49 90.86 -116.33
C GLN A 39 22.89 89.46 -116.23
N GLU A 40 23.27 88.71 -115.20
CA GLU A 40 22.86 87.32 -114.96
C GLU A 40 21.35 87.25 -114.62
N LEU A 41 20.52 87.43 -115.65
CA LEU A 41 19.07 87.41 -115.56
C LEU A 41 18.60 85.96 -115.51
N ALA A 42 17.78 85.63 -114.50
CA ALA A 42 17.21 84.30 -114.36
C ALA A 42 16.51 83.85 -115.65
N THR A 43 16.93 82.70 -116.18
CA THR A 43 16.38 82.14 -117.41
C THR A 43 15.03 81.45 -117.14
N LYS A 44 14.28 81.13 -118.20
CA LYS A 44 13.05 80.31 -118.07
C LYS A 44 13.32 78.95 -117.43
N SER A 45 14.53 78.42 -117.56
CA SER A 45 14.95 77.17 -116.92
C SER A 45 15.11 77.33 -115.41
N ASP A 46 15.70 78.44 -114.95
CA ASP A 46 15.88 78.74 -113.52
C ASP A 46 14.52 78.93 -112.83
N ILE A 47 13.59 79.62 -113.50
CA ILE A 47 12.20 79.79 -113.01
C ILE A 47 11.48 78.43 -112.94
N ALA A 48 11.67 77.56 -113.94
CA ALA A 48 11.09 76.22 -113.94
C ALA A 48 11.67 75.33 -112.81
N ALA A 49 12.97 75.43 -112.54
CA ALA A 49 13.63 74.75 -111.43
C ALA A 49 13.08 75.25 -110.08
N VAL A 50 13.04 76.57 -109.86
CA VAL A 50 12.48 77.18 -108.65
C VAL A 50 11.01 76.79 -108.44
N LYS A 51 10.20 76.73 -109.51
CA LYS A 51 8.81 76.27 -109.43
C LYS A 51 8.69 74.80 -109.02
N THR A 52 9.63 73.97 -109.48
CA THR A 52 9.72 72.56 -109.10
C THR A 52 10.12 72.43 -107.62
N ASP A 53 11.12 73.18 -107.17
CA ASP A 53 11.55 73.21 -105.77
C ASP A 53 10.43 73.71 -104.85
N ILE A 54 9.69 74.76 -105.24
CA ILE A 54 8.53 75.26 -104.50
C ILE A 54 7.43 74.18 -104.40
N ALA A 55 7.18 73.42 -105.48
CA ALA A 55 6.22 72.33 -105.45
C ALA A 55 6.66 71.19 -104.51
N ALA A 56 7.95 70.86 -104.49
CA ALA A 56 8.54 69.91 -103.56
C ALA A 56 8.41 70.39 -102.11
N VAL A 57 8.83 71.63 -101.81
CA VAL A 57 8.71 72.24 -100.47
C VAL A 57 7.26 72.26 -99.98
N LYS A 58 6.29 72.57 -100.86
CA LYS A 58 4.86 72.53 -100.50
C LYS A 58 4.40 71.12 -100.14
N THR A 59 4.91 70.13 -100.85
CA THR A 59 4.64 68.72 -100.59
C THR A 59 5.24 68.30 -99.24
N ASP A 60 6.50 68.68 -98.96
CA ASP A 60 7.16 68.43 -97.68
C ASP A 60 6.43 69.11 -96.52
N ILE A 61 5.99 70.36 -96.69
CA ILE A 61 5.17 71.07 -95.69
C ILE A 61 3.88 70.31 -95.42
N ALA A 62 3.15 69.87 -96.45
CA ALA A 62 1.92 69.10 -96.27
C ALA A 62 2.17 67.77 -95.55
N HIS A 63 3.27 67.08 -95.86
CA HIS A 63 3.67 65.86 -95.16
C HIS A 63 4.03 66.13 -93.69
N LEU A 64 4.77 67.20 -93.39
CA LEU A 64 5.13 67.60 -92.03
C LEU A 64 3.91 67.99 -91.19
N GLU A 65 2.96 68.72 -91.78
CA GLU A 65 1.68 69.07 -91.14
C GLU A 65 0.88 67.82 -90.78
N ALA A 66 0.79 66.87 -91.73
CA ALA A 66 0.09 65.60 -91.50
C ALA A 66 0.78 64.75 -90.43
N ALA A 67 2.11 64.62 -90.48
CA ALA A 67 2.90 63.89 -89.49
C ALA A 67 2.73 64.50 -88.09
N THR A 68 2.89 65.81 -87.95
CA THR A 68 2.75 66.51 -86.66
C THR A 68 1.35 66.36 -86.07
N LYS A 69 0.31 66.40 -86.93
CA LYS A 69 -1.08 66.19 -86.50
C LYS A 69 -1.32 64.76 -86.01
N ASN A 70 -0.77 63.77 -86.71
CA ASN A 70 -0.87 62.37 -86.32
C ASN A 70 -0.12 62.10 -85.01
N ASP A 71 1.11 62.61 -84.86
CA ASP A 71 1.91 62.48 -83.65
C ASP A 71 1.22 63.15 -82.45
N SER A 72 0.66 64.36 -82.65
CA SER A 72 -0.13 65.05 -81.62
C SER A 72 -1.36 64.25 -81.19
N ALA A 73 -2.06 63.61 -82.15
CA ALA A 73 -3.19 62.74 -81.84
C ALA A 73 -2.77 61.48 -81.07
N ALA A 74 -1.65 60.87 -81.45
CA ALA A 74 -1.07 59.71 -80.76
C ALA A 74 -0.70 60.07 -79.31
N VAL A 75 0.05 61.16 -79.10
CA VAL A 75 0.43 61.66 -77.77
C VAL A 75 -0.80 61.95 -76.92
N LYS A 76 -1.85 62.57 -77.48
CA LYS A 76 -3.10 62.82 -76.76
C LYS A 76 -3.79 61.53 -76.32
N ASN A 77 -3.81 60.51 -77.17
CA ASN A 77 -4.38 59.21 -76.85
C ASN A 77 -3.57 58.49 -75.77
N ASP A 78 -2.23 58.54 -75.83
CA ASP A 78 -1.35 57.95 -74.83
C ASP A 78 -1.49 58.64 -73.47
N ILE A 79 -1.59 59.98 -73.45
CA ILE A 79 -1.88 60.74 -72.23
C ILE A 79 -3.22 60.29 -71.63
N ALA A 80 -4.29 60.21 -72.43
CA ALA A 80 -5.60 59.79 -71.93
C ALA A 80 -5.58 58.35 -71.36
N ARG A 81 -4.83 57.44 -72.00
CA ARG A 81 -4.64 56.07 -71.51
C ARG A 81 -3.86 56.04 -70.20
N LEU A 82 -2.77 56.80 -70.09
CA LEU A 82 -1.96 56.88 -68.87
C LEU A 82 -2.74 57.51 -67.70
N GLU A 83 -3.53 58.55 -67.96
CA GLU A 83 -4.41 59.17 -66.96
C GLU A 83 -5.45 58.15 -66.44
N ALA A 84 -6.08 57.40 -67.34
CA ALA A 84 -7.05 56.38 -66.97
C ALA A 84 -6.41 55.22 -66.17
N ALA A 85 -5.25 54.72 -66.61
CA ALA A 85 -4.52 53.67 -65.92
C ALA A 85 -4.10 54.12 -64.51
N THR A 86 -3.48 55.30 -64.40
CA THR A 86 -3.04 55.87 -63.13
C THR A 86 -4.22 56.07 -62.17
N LYS A 87 -5.37 56.53 -62.67
CA LYS A 87 -6.58 56.70 -61.85
C LYS A 87 -7.11 55.37 -61.32
N ASN A 88 -7.08 54.32 -62.14
CA ASN A 88 -7.48 52.98 -61.74
C ASN A 88 -6.52 52.41 -60.69
N ASP A 89 -5.22 52.53 -60.90
CA ASP A 89 -4.19 52.06 -59.97
C ASP A 89 -4.28 52.78 -58.62
N ILE A 90 -4.46 54.10 -58.61
CA ILE A 90 -4.69 54.88 -57.38
C ILE A 90 -5.94 54.39 -56.64
N THR A 91 -7.01 54.08 -57.37
CA THR A 91 -8.26 53.57 -56.78
C THR A 91 -8.05 52.18 -56.18
N ALA A 92 -7.33 51.29 -56.86
CA ALA A 92 -7.00 49.96 -56.35
C ALA A 92 -6.13 50.04 -55.09
N VAL A 93 -5.06 50.83 -55.11
CA VAL A 93 -4.18 51.04 -53.95
C VAL A 93 -4.94 51.62 -52.76
N LYS A 94 -5.86 52.56 -52.99
CA LYS A 94 -6.70 53.13 -51.92
C LYS A 94 -7.60 52.08 -51.28
N ASN A 95 -8.18 51.18 -52.08
CA ASN A 95 -9.00 50.08 -51.58
C ASN A 95 -8.16 49.06 -50.80
N ASP A 96 -6.97 48.72 -51.28
CA ASP A 96 -6.06 47.81 -50.59
C ASP A 96 -5.59 48.39 -49.25
N ILE A 97 -5.26 49.68 -49.19
CA ILE A 97 -4.94 50.38 -47.94
C ILE A 97 -6.11 50.30 -46.96
N ALA A 98 -7.33 50.63 -47.40
CA ALA A 98 -8.51 50.58 -46.52
C ALA A 98 -8.77 49.15 -45.99
N ARG A 99 -8.55 48.12 -46.82
CA ARG A 99 -8.68 46.73 -46.41
C ARG A 99 -7.60 46.35 -45.38
N LEU A 100 -6.34 46.73 -45.60
CA LEU A 100 -5.24 46.44 -44.68
C LEU A 100 -5.42 47.14 -43.33
N GLU A 101 -5.88 48.38 -43.32
CA GLU A 101 -6.23 49.12 -42.10
C GLU A 101 -7.35 48.41 -41.31
N ALA A 102 -8.40 47.96 -42.01
CA ALA A 102 -9.51 47.24 -41.39
C ALA A 102 -9.07 45.88 -40.80
N VAL A 103 -8.32 45.08 -41.56
CA VAL A 103 -7.80 43.78 -41.11
C VAL A 103 -6.89 43.96 -39.90
N THR A 104 -5.93 44.89 -39.99
CA THR A 104 -4.97 45.14 -38.90
C THR A 104 -5.67 45.60 -37.61
N LYS A 105 -6.68 46.46 -37.73
CA LYS A 105 -7.49 46.91 -36.58
C LYS A 105 -8.26 45.76 -35.94
N ASN A 106 -8.87 44.90 -36.75
CA ASN A 106 -9.65 43.77 -36.27
C ASN A 106 -8.75 42.72 -35.62
N ASP A 107 -7.63 42.36 -36.25
CA ASP A 107 -6.67 41.39 -35.71
C ASP A 107 -6.05 41.90 -34.41
N SER A 108 -5.70 43.20 -34.34
CA SER A 108 -5.20 43.81 -33.09
C SER A 108 -6.24 43.76 -31.97
N ALA A 109 -7.51 44.02 -32.28
CA ALA A 109 -8.60 43.93 -31.31
C ALA A 109 -8.82 42.48 -30.83
N ALA A 110 -8.77 41.50 -31.75
CA ALA A 110 -8.89 40.08 -31.43
C ALA A 110 -7.75 39.62 -30.51
N VAL A 111 -6.49 39.92 -30.87
CA VAL A 111 -5.32 39.59 -30.06
C VAL A 111 -5.41 40.21 -28.67
N LYS A 112 -5.84 41.47 -28.56
CA LYS A 112 -6.03 42.13 -27.26
C LYS A 112 -7.09 41.44 -26.39
N SER A 113 -8.19 41.00 -27.01
CA SER A 113 -9.23 40.24 -26.32
C SER A 113 -8.72 38.87 -25.85
N ASP A 114 -7.98 38.16 -26.70
CA ASP A 114 -7.40 36.86 -26.35
C ASP A 114 -6.39 36.96 -25.22
N ILE A 115 -5.52 37.98 -25.24
CA ILE A 115 -4.57 38.28 -24.16
C ILE A 115 -5.33 38.49 -22.85
N ALA A 116 -6.34 39.38 -22.84
CA ALA A 116 -7.12 39.66 -21.63
C ALA A 116 -7.81 38.40 -21.08
N ARG A 117 -8.33 37.54 -21.97
CA ARG A 117 -8.96 36.27 -21.58
C ARG A 117 -7.94 35.31 -20.97
N LEU A 118 -6.76 35.17 -21.57
CA LEU A 118 -5.70 34.28 -21.08
C LEU A 118 -5.13 34.76 -19.75
N GLU A 119 -4.93 36.07 -19.57
CA GLU A 119 -4.49 36.66 -18.30
C GLU A 119 -5.50 36.38 -17.19
N ALA A 120 -6.80 36.56 -17.46
CA ALA A 120 -7.86 36.28 -16.51
C ALA A 120 -7.95 34.78 -16.15
N ALA A 121 -7.89 33.90 -17.15
CA ALA A 121 -7.90 32.45 -16.94
C ALA A 121 -6.70 32.00 -16.09
N THR A 122 -5.49 32.43 -16.47
CA THR A 122 -4.25 32.10 -15.76
C THR A 122 -4.27 32.59 -14.31
N LYS A 123 -4.78 33.80 -14.07
CA LYS A 123 -4.91 34.36 -12.71
C LYS A 123 -5.88 33.55 -11.86
N ASN A 124 -7.00 33.12 -12.44
CA ASN A 124 -7.99 32.30 -11.74
C ASN A 124 -7.44 30.89 -11.44
N ASP A 125 -6.76 30.27 -12.40
CA ASP A 125 -6.14 28.95 -12.22
C ASP A 125 -5.06 28.99 -11.14
N ILE A 126 -4.20 30.02 -11.13
CA ILE A 126 -3.20 30.22 -10.08
C ILE A 126 -3.87 30.40 -8.71
N ALA A 127 -4.97 31.17 -8.63
CA ALA A 127 -5.69 31.37 -7.38
C ALA A 127 -6.33 30.07 -6.86
N ALA A 128 -6.90 29.26 -7.76
CA ALA A 128 -7.48 27.96 -7.43
C ALA A 128 -6.40 27.00 -6.91
N VAL A 129 -5.28 26.86 -7.63
CA VAL A 129 -4.15 26.02 -7.20
C VAL A 129 -3.60 26.45 -5.84
N LYS A 130 -3.48 27.77 -5.59
CA LYS A 130 -3.04 28.28 -4.28
C LYS A 130 -4.01 27.91 -3.15
N SER A 131 -5.32 27.97 -3.42
CA SER A 131 -6.35 27.56 -2.47
C SER A 131 -6.28 26.05 -2.18
N ASP A 132 -6.10 25.24 -3.23
CA ASP A 132 -5.98 23.78 -3.09
C ASP A 132 -4.74 23.38 -2.29
N ILE A 133 -3.59 24.03 -2.55
CA ILE A 133 -2.36 23.83 -1.77
C ILE A 133 -2.62 24.15 -0.29
N ALA A 134 -3.20 25.32 0.03
CA ALA A 134 -3.47 25.71 1.41
C ALA A 134 -4.43 24.72 2.11
N ARG A 135 -5.43 24.20 1.39
CA ARG A 135 -6.36 23.19 1.91
C ARG A 135 -5.64 21.87 2.20
N LEU A 136 -4.79 21.41 1.29
CA LEU A 136 -4.02 20.17 1.44
C LEU A 136 -3.00 20.26 2.58
N GLU A 137 -2.31 21.40 2.72
CA GLU A 137 -1.40 21.65 3.85
C GLU A 137 -2.13 21.59 5.19
N ALA A 138 -3.30 22.22 5.29
CA ALA A 138 -4.12 22.20 6.50
C ALA A 138 -4.64 20.79 6.83
N ALA A 139 -5.16 20.07 5.84
CA ALA A 139 -5.63 18.69 6.01
C ALA A 139 -4.49 17.78 6.48
N THR A 140 -3.34 17.81 5.79
CA THR A 140 -2.16 17.00 6.13
C THR A 140 -1.66 17.30 7.55
N LYS A 141 -1.64 18.58 7.95
CA LYS A 141 -1.25 18.98 9.30
C LYS A 141 -2.19 18.42 10.37
N ASN A 142 -3.50 18.45 10.10
CA ASN A 142 -4.51 17.91 11.02
C ASN A 142 -4.41 16.38 11.12
N ASP A 143 -4.25 15.68 10.00
CA ASP A 143 -4.10 14.23 9.97
C ASP A 143 -2.85 13.78 10.75
N ILE A 144 -1.71 14.47 10.56
CA ILE A 144 -0.49 14.20 11.34
C ILE A 144 -0.71 14.42 12.84
N ALA A 145 -1.44 15.48 13.21
CA ALA A 145 -1.75 15.75 14.61
C ALA A 145 -2.66 14.67 15.23
N ALA A 146 -3.66 14.20 14.48
CA ALA A 146 -4.55 13.12 14.90
C ALA A 146 -3.77 11.81 15.10
N VAL A 147 -2.98 11.39 14.11
CA VAL A 147 -2.12 10.18 14.20
C VAL A 147 -1.16 10.28 15.39
N LYS A 148 -0.57 11.45 15.65
CA LYS A 148 0.30 11.65 16.82
C LYS A 148 -0.44 11.46 18.14
N SER A 149 -1.68 11.93 18.23
CA SER A 149 -2.55 11.73 19.39
C SER A 149 -2.90 10.24 19.57
N ASP A 150 -3.25 9.55 18.49
CA ASP A 150 -3.59 8.12 18.51
C ASP A 150 -2.39 7.29 18.96
N ILE A 151 -1.18 7.58 18.45
CA ILE A 151 0.06 6.93 18.89
C ILE A 151 0.31 7.14 20.38
N ALA A 152 0.06 8.35 20.90
CA ALA A 152 0.22 8.65 22.32
C ALA A 152 -0.79 7.89 23.20
N ALA A 153 -2.03 7.76 22.73
CA ALA A 153 -3.06 6.97 23.40
C ALA A 153 -2.67 5.48 23.42
N VAL A 154 -2.31 4.90 22.28
CA VAL A 154 -1.87 3.49 22.19
C VAL A 154 -0.65 3.23 23.08
N LYS A 155 0.31 4.15 23.15
CA LYS A 155 1.47 4.02 24.05
C LYS A 155 1.05 3.97 25.53
N THR A 156 0.04 4.76 25.89
CA THR A 156 -0.52 4.78 27.24
C THR A 156 -1.25 3.48 27.56
N ASP A 157 -2.05 2.97 26.61
CA ASP A 157 -2.77 1.70 26.75
C ASP A 157 -1.80 0.52 26.91
N ILE A 158 -0.73 0.48 26.11
CA ILE A 158 0.33 -0.53 26.23
C ILE A 158 0.96 -0.48 27.63
N ALA A 159 1.34 0.71 28.12
CA ALA A 159 1.93 0.87 29.44
C ALA A 159 0.98 0.41 30.56
N HIS A 160 -0.32 0.69 30.42
CA HIS A 160 -1.35 0.23 31.35
C HIS A 160 -1.49 -1.31 31.33
N LEU A 161 -1.53 -1.92 30.15
CA LEU A 161 -1.62 -3.37 29.99
C LEU A 161 -0.39 -4.09 30.54
N GLU A 162 0.81 -3.56 30.31
CA GLU A 162 2.06 -4.08 30.88
C GLU A 162 2.02 -4.05 32.42
N ALA A 163 1.59 -2.92 33.01
CA ALA A 163 1.49 -2.76 34.45
C ALA A 163 0.42 -3.69 35.07
N ALA A 164 -0.74 -3.82 34.42
CA ALA A 164 -1.80 -4.72 34.86
C ALA A 164 -1.34 -6.18 34.82
N THR A 165 -0.75 -6.60 33.70
CA THR A 165 -0.23 -7.98 33.51
C THR A 165 0.84 -8.31 34.56
N LYS A 166 1.76 -7.39 34.83
CA LYS A 166 2.80 -7.59 35.85
C LYS A 166 2.20 -7.73 37.25
N THR A 167 1.16 -6.96 37.55
CA THR A 167 0.44 -7.03 38.84
C THR A 167 -0.29 -8.37 38.98
N ASP A 168 -0.97 -8.80 37.93
CA ASP A 168 -1.70 -10.08 37.93
C ASP A 168 -0.77 -11.28 38.07
N ILE A 169 0.39 -11.27 37.38
CA ILE A 169 1.43 -12.30 37.54
C ILE A 169 1.91 -12.34 39.00
N ALA A 170 2.28 -11.20 39.58
CA ALA A 170 2.75 -11.14 40.96
C ALA A 170 1.69 -11.64 41.96
N ARG A 171 0.41 -11.33 41.71
CA ARG A 171 -0.71 -11.80 42.51
C ARG A 171 -0.89 -13.33 42.40
N LEU A 172 -0.80 -13.88 41.20
CA LEU A 172 -0.89 -15.32 40.95
C LEU A 172 0.27 -16.06 41.62
N GLU A 173 1.51 -15.56 41.49
CA GLU A 173 2.68 -16.12 42.15
C GLU A 173 2.52 -16.16 43.68
N ALA A 174 2.02 -15.08 44.28
CA ALA A 174 1.77 -15.00 45.72
C ALA A 174 0.66 -15.97 46.19
N ALA A 175 -0.42 -16.09 45.41
CA ALA A 175 -1.52 -17.01 45.69
C ALA A 175 -1.05 -18.46 45.65
N VAL A 176 -0.34 -18.85 44.57
CA VAL A 176 0.22 -20.20 44.41
C VAL A 176 1.18 -20.54 45.55
N LYS A 177 2.05 -19.62 45.94
CA LYS A 177 2.98 -19.84 47.06
C LYS A 177 2.25 -20.09 48.39
N THR A 178 1.16 -19.37 48.62
CA THR A 178 0.32 -19.51 49.81
C THR A 178 -0.42 -20.85 49.80
N ASP A 179 -0.98 -21.24 48.66
CA ASP A 179 -1.67 -22.53 48.50
C ASP A 179 -0.72 -23.71 48.70
N ILE A 180 0.50 -23.65 48.15
CA ILE A 180 1.55 -24.66 48.40
C ILE A 180 1.85 -24.77 49.90
N ALA A 181 2.11 -23.64 50.57
CA ALA A 181 2.41 -23.64 52.00
C ALA A 181 1.24 -24.22 52.84
N ARG A 182 0.00 -23.91 52.45
CA ARG A 182 -1.20 -24.46 53.10
C ARG A 182 -1.31 -25.97 52.90
N LEU A 183 -1.06 -26.46 51.70
CA LEU A 183 -1.07 -27.90 51.38
C LEU A 183 0.03 -28.65 52.13
N GLU A 184 1.23 -28.08 52.25
CA GLU A 184 2.33 -28.67 53.04
C GLU A 184 1.94 -28.83 54.52
N VAL A 185 1.34 -27.81 55.12
CA VAL A 185 0.88 -27.85 56.52
C VAL A 185 -0.23 -28.88 56.70
N ALA A 186 -1.23 -28.88 55.81
CA ALA A 186 -2.33 -29.84 55.86
C ALA A 186 -1.82 -31.29 55.76
N THR A 187 -0.91 -31.55 54.80
CA THR A 187 -0.33 -32.87 54.58
C THR A 187 0.47 -33.35 55.80
N LYS A 188 1.28 -32.48 56.40
CA LYS A 188 2.01 -32.80 57.65
C LYS A 188 1.06 -33.12 58.81
N ALA A 189 -0.02 -32.36 58.94
CA ALA A 189 -1.02 -32.59 59.98
C ALA A 189 -1.74 -33.92 59.79
N ASP A 190 -2.10 -34.28 58.55
CA ASP A 190 -2.75 -35.55 58.24
C ASP A 190 -1.81 -36.75 58.45
N ILE A 191 -0.52 -36.63 58.10
CA ILE A 191 0.49 -37.65 58.43
C ILE A 191 0.58 -37.83 59.96
N ALA A 192 0.72 -36.76 60.73
CA ALA A 192 0.80 -36.84 62.19
C ALA A 192 -0.45 -37.47 62.83
N ARG A 193 -1.64 -37.18 62.29
CA ARG A 193 -2.90 -37.82 62.72
C ARG A 193 -2.90 -39.31 62.42
N LEU A 194 -2.47 -39.72 61.23
CA LEU A 194 -2.37 -41.13 60.85
C LEU A 194 -1.38 -41.89 61.73
N GLU A 195 -0.19 -41.32 61.98
CA GLU A 195 0.81 -41.90 62.88
C GLU A 195 0.26 -42.08 64.30
N ALA A 196 -0.44 -41.06 64.84
CA ALA A 196 -1.05 -41.13 66.16
C ALA A 196 -2.15 -42.20 66.23
N ALA A 197 -3.01 -42.28 65.21
CA ALA A 197 -4.05 -43.30 65.11
C ALA A 197 -3.45 -44.71 65.06
N THR A 198 -2.46 -44.94 64.19
CA THR A 198 -1.78 -46.24 64.10
C THR A 198 -1.10 -46.63 65.41
N LYS A 199 -0.47 -45.68 66.12
CA LYS A 199 0.13 -45.95 67.44
C LYS A 199 -0.92 -46.32 68.48
N ALA A 200 -2.08 -45.66 68.47
CA ALA A 200 -3.19 -45.98 69.36
C ALA A 200 -3.75 -47.38 69.08
N ASP A 201 -3.94 -47.73 67.80
CA ASP A 201 -4.41 -49.06 67.38
C ASP A 201 -3.44 -50.17 67.81
N ILE A 202 -2.13 -49.97 67.63
CA ILE A 202 -1.10 -50.91 68.10
C ILE A 202 -1.17 -51.08 69.62
N ALA A 203 -1.31 -49.98 70.38
CA ALA A 203 -1.40 -50.04 71.83
C ALA A 203 -2.68 -50.77 72.29
N HIS A 204 -3.81 -50.53 71.63
CA HIS A 204 -5.07 -51.21 71.89
C HIS A 204 -4.95 -52.72 71.62
N LEU A 205 -4.38 -53.11 70.47
CA LEU A 205 -4.13 -54.52 70.13
C LEU A 205 -3.20 -55.20 71.15
N ALA A 206 -2.09 -54.55 71.53
CA ALA A 206 -1.17 -55.10 72.51
C ALA A 206 -1.84 -55.31 73.89
N ALA A 207 -2.68 -54.37 74.32
CA ALA A 207 -3.44 -54.48 75.56
C ALA A 207 -4.49 -55.62 75.48
N ALA A 208 -5.21 -55.73 74.37
CA ALA A 208 -6.17 -56.81 74.13
C ALA A 208 -5.47 -58.18 74.19
N THR A 209 -4.36 -58.36 73.46
CA THR A 209 -3.58 -59.61 73.50
C THR A 209 -3.07 -59.94 74.90
N LYS A 210 -2.59 -58.96 75.66
CA LYS A 210 -2.15 -59.17 77.05
C LYS A 210 -3.30 -59.63 77.94
N ASN A 211 -4.49 -59.04 77.80
CA ASN A 211 -5.68 -59.44 78.55
C ASN A 211 -6.14 -60.86 78.17
N ASP A 212 -6.09 -61.20 76.88
CA ASP A 212 -6.44 -62.55 76.40
C ASP A 212 -5.47 -63.59 76.96
N ILE A 213 -4.16 -63.32 76.99
CA ILE A 213 -3.16 -64.19 77.62
C ILE A 213 -3.45 -64.37 79.11
N ALA A 214 -3.67 -63.28 79.85
CA ALA A 214 -3.96 -63.34 81.28
C ALA A 214 -5.26 -64.14 81.57
N ARG A 215 -6.27 -63.99 80.71
CA ARG A 215 -7.51 -64.77 80.79
C ARG A 215 -7.25 -66.26 80.54
N LEU A 216 -6.46 -66.59 79.52
CA LEU A 216 -6.08 -67.97 79.23
C LEU A 216 -5.29 -68.59 80.39
N GLU A 217 -4.29 -67.90 80.94
CA GLU A 217 -3.53 -68.33 82.11
C GLU A 217 -4.44 -68.60 83.32
N ALA A 218 -5.39 -67.70 83.60
CA ALA A 218 -6.34 -67.86 84.69
C ALA A 218 -7.25 -69.09 84.50
N VAL A 219 -7.76 -69.30 83.29
CA VAL A 219 -8.56 -70.49 82.94
C VAL A 219 -7.72 -71.76 83.10
N THR A 220 -6.50 -71.81 82.56
CA THR A 220 -5.61 -72.97 82.69
C THR A 220 -5.28 -73.27 84.15
N LYS A 221 -5.03 -72.25 84.97
CA LYS A 221 -4.78 -72.44 86.41
C LYS A 221 -6.01 -72.98 87.14
N ALA A 222 -7.20 -72.50 86.80
CA ALA A 222 -8.45 -73.01 87.35
C ALA A 222 -8.70 -74.47 86.94
N ASP A 223 -8.44 -74.82 85.68
CA ASP A 223 -8.55 -76.19 85.18
C ASP A 223 -7.55 -77.13 85.86
N ILE A 224 -6.29 -76.72 86.07
CA ILE A 224 -5.30 -77.48 86.84
C ILE A 224 -5.78 -77.70 88.27
N ALA A 225 -6.23 -76.65 88.96
CA ALA A 225 -6.73 -76.78 90.33
C ALA A 225 -7.95 -77.73 90.41
N ARG A 226 -8.83 -77.68 89.42
CA ARG A 226 -9.96 -78.60 89.30
C ARG A 226 -9.50 -80.04 89.09
N LEU A 227 -8.53 -80.28 88.20
CA LEU A 227 -7.93 -81.60 87.98
C LEU A 227 -7.28 -82.14 89.25
N GLU A 228 -6.47 -81.33 89.95
CA GLU A 228 -5.86 -81.74 91.22
C GLU A 228 -6.90 -82.10 92.29
N ALA A 229 -8.00 -81.33 92.37
CA ALA A 229 -9.08 -81.60 93.31
C ALA A 229 -9.80 -82.92 92.98
N VAL A 230 -10.07 -83.18 91.68
CA VAL A 230 -10.61 -84.45 91.21
C VAL A 230 -9.67 -85.60 91.56
N THR A 231 -8.37 -85.48 91.24
CA THR A 231 -7.38 -86.53 91.54
C THR A 231 -7.25 -86.78 93.05
N ARG A 232 -7.26 -85.72 93.89
CA ARG A 232 -7.24 -85.88 95.35
C ARG A 232 -8.50 -86.59 95.85
N ALA A 233 -9.66 -86.26 95.31
CA ALA A 233 -10.92 -86.92 95.65
C ALA A 233 -10.88 -88.40 95.24
N GLU A 234 -10.42 -88.72 94.04
CA GLU A 234 -10.25 -90.10 93.55
C GLU A 234 -9.26 -90.89 94.44
N VAL A 235 -8.11 -90.32 94.82
CA VAL A 235 -7.16 -90.95 95.73
C VAL A 235 -7.77 -91.17 97.13
N ALA A 236 -8.58 -90.23 97.62
CA ALA A 236 -9.26 -90.38 98.91
C ALA A 236 -10.28 -91.52 98.88
N VAL A 237 -11.04 -91.66 97.78
CA VAL A 237 -11.94 -92.79 97.54
C VAL A 237 -11.14 -94.10 97.52
N ILE A 238 -10.04 -94.18 96.76
CA ILE A 238 -9.18 -95.37 96.71
C ILE A 238 -8.63 -95.74 98.11
N LYS A 239 -8.18 -94.76 98.90
CA LYS A 239 -7.72 -95.01 100.28
C LYS A 239 -8.84 -95.54 101.18
N ALA A 240 -10.05 -94.99 101.06
CA ALA A 240 -11.21 -95.47 101.81
C ALA A 240 -11.58 -96.90 101.41
N ASP A 241 -11.50 -97.23 100.13
CA ASP A 241 -11.72 -98.58 99.62
C ASP A 241 -10.63 -99.55 100.12
N ILE A 242 -9.35 -99.16 100.14
CA ILE A 242 -8.27 -99.95 100.75
C ILE A 242 -8.53 -100.18 102.24
N ALA A 243 -8.88 -99.13 103.00
CA ALA A 243 -9.17 -99.25 104.43
C ALA A 243 -10.36 -100.17 104.70
N ARG A 244 -11.41 -100.13 103.84
CA ARG A 244 -12.51 -101.09 103.89
C ARG A 244 -12.04 -102.51 103.62
N LEU A 245 -11.20 -102.72 102.60
CA LEU A 245 -10.63 -104.04 102.28
C LEU A 245 -9.76 -104.57 103.43
N GLU A 246 -8.94 -103.74 104.06
CA GLU A 246 -8.17 -104.07 105.26
C GLU A 246 -9.08 -104.42 106.46
N ALA A 247 -10.15 -103.65 106.67
CA ALA A 247 -11.11 -103.93 107.72
C ALA A 247 -11.86 -105.25 107.50
N VAL A 248 -12.29 -105.51 106.26
CA VAL A 248 -12.94 -106.77 105.85
C VAL A 248 -11.97 -107.94 106.05
N THR A 249 -10.74 -107.85 105.56
CA THR A 249 -9.73 -108.91 105.73
C THR A 249 -9.38 -109.16 107.19
N LYS A 250 -9.25 -108.10 108.01
CA LYS A 250 -8.98 -108.23 109.45
C LYS A 250 -10.18 -108.82 110.21
N ALA A 251 -11.40 -108.47 109.83
CA ALA A 251 -12.62 -109.08 110.36
C ALA A 251 -12.71 -110.56 109.99
N GLU A 252 -12.37 -110.93 108.75
CA GLU A 252 -12.27 -112.32 108.31
C GLU A 252 -11.17 -113.09 109.08
N MET A 253 -10.00 -112.46 109.33
CA MET A 253 -8.95 -113.06 110.16
C MET A 253 -9.40 -113.28 111.60
N LYS A 254 -10.05 -112.29 112.24
CA LYS A 254 -10.63 -112.48 113.58
C LYS A 254 -11.72 -113.55 113.60
N GLY A 255 -12.52 -113.62 112.54
CA GLY A 255 -13.49 -114.68 112.33
C GLY A 255 -12.82 -116.05 112.25
N MET A 256 -11.71 -116.16 111.51
CA MET A 256 -10.89 -117.38 111.46
C MET A 256 -10.26 -117.70 112.82
N GLU A 257 -9.63 -116.74 113.49
CA GLU A 257 -9.05 -116.92 114.84
C GLU A 257 -10.09 -117.41 115.82
N SER A 258 -11.28 -116.79 115.85
CA SER A 258 -12.38 -117.23 116.72
C SER A 258 -12.80 -118.66 116.38
N ARG A 259 -12.88 -119.02 115.10
CA ARG A 259 -13.20 -120.40 114.67
C ARG A 259 -12.08 -121.39 115.00
N ILE A 260 -10.82 -120.98 114.93
CA ILE A 260 -9.65 -121.78 115.31
C ILE A 260 -9.62 -121.95 116.83
N VAL A 261 -9.77 -120.89 117.61
CA VAL A 261 -9.82 -120.92 119.08
C VAL A 261 -11.02 -121.74 119.55
N ILE A 262 -12.18 -121.63 118.91
CA ILE A 262 -13.33 -122.51 119.19
C ILE A 262 -12.97 -123.95 118.83
N LYS A 263 -12.39 -124.24 117.66
CA LYS A 263 -12.01 -125.61 117.28
C LYS A 263 -10.94 -126.22 118.21
N VAL A 264 -9.92 -125.45 118.57
CA VAL A 264 -8.81 -125.85 119.46
C VAL A 264 -9.29 -125.92 120.91
N GLY A 265 -10.14 -125.00 121.34
CA GLY A 265 -10.81 -125.02 122.63
C GLY A 265 -11.72 -126.25 122.78
N VAL A 266 -12.52 -126.56 121.77
CA VAL A 266 -13.31 -127.80 121.69
C VAL A 266 -12.41 -129.04 121.69
N MET A 267 -11.26 -129.02 120.99
CA MET A 267 -10.27 -130.10 121.07
C MET A 267 -9.65 -130.26 122.46
N LEU A 268 -9.31 -129.16 123.14
CA LEU A 268 -8.72 -129.17 124.48
C LEU A 268 -9.72 -129.60 125.54
N THR A 269 -10.97 -129.15 125.48
CA THR A 269 -12.05 -129.69 126.33
C THR A 269 -12.35 -131.15 125.99
N GLY A 270 -12.20 -131.55 124.72
CA GLY A 270 -12.26 -132.97 124.32
C GLY A 270 -11.13 -133.81 124.94
N LEU A 271 -9.91 -133.28 124.96
CA LEU A 271 -8.75 -133.93 125.60
C LEU A 271 -8.88 -134.00 127.13
N VAL A 272 -9.39 -132.95 127.77
CA VAL A 272 -9.64 -132.93 129.22
C VAL A 272 -10.81 -133.85 129.60
N SER A 273 -11.82 -133.99 128.73
CA SER A 273 -12.91 -134.97 128.92
C SER A 273 -12.45 -136.41 128.72
N LEU A 274 -11.43 -136.67 127.90
CA LEU A 274 -10.77 -137.98 127.80
C LEU A 274 -9.90 -138.28 129.04
N ALA A 275 -9.26 -137.28 129.63
CA ALA A 275 -8.52 -137.46 130.88
C ALA A 275 -9.43 -137.72 132.09
N ALA A 276 -10.65 -137.16 132.11
CA ALA A 276 -11.65 -137.42 133.14
C ALA A 276 -12.47 -138.71 132.89
N GLY A 277 -12.54 -139.18 131.65
CA GLY A 277 -13.27 -140.40 131.26
C GLY A 277 -12.51 -141.73 131.44
N VAL A 278 -11.22 -141.72 131.77
CA VAL A 278 -10.44 -142.95 132.06
C VAL A 278 -10.34 -143.24 133.57
N LEU A 279 -11.01 -142.45 134.41
CA LEU A 279 -11.06 -142.67 135.87
C LEU A 279 -12.34 -143.38 136.36
N VAL A 280 -13.32 -143.68 135.50
CA VAL A 280 -14.47 -144.52 135.87
C VAL A 280 -14.97 -145.32 134.65
N TRP A 281 -14.90 -146.65 134.78
CA TRP A 281 -15.53 -147.74 134.02
C TRP A 281 -14.65 -148.59 133.07
N ALA A 282 -14.65 -149.88 133.41
CA ALA A 282 -14.28 -151.08 132.68
C ALA A 282 -12.81 -151.58 132.73
N ALA A 283 -12.46 -152.66 133.44
CA ALA A 283 -13.28 -153.75 134.00
C ALA A 283 -14.23 -154.46 133.01
#